data_AF-A0A1R2B5N8-F1
#
_entry.id   AF-A0A1R2B5N8-F1
#
_cell.length_a   1.000
_cell.length_b   1.000
_cell.length_c   1.000
_cell.angle_alpha   90.00
_cell.angle_beta   90.00
_cell.angle_gamma   90.00
#
_symmetry.space_group_name_H-M   'P 1'
#
loop_
_entity.id
_entity.type
_entity.pdbx_description
1 polymer ?
#
loop_
_entity_poly.entity_id
_entity_poly.type
_entity_poly.pdbx_seq_one_letter_code
_entity_poly.pdbx_strand_id
1 'polypeptide(L)'
;MASTMHPLKQSQKSPSKEVTNSLITQKQASSELNKEINDSKFQIRENQVQKEWLNQLNSKIHVSPKPNDNFFVDLKSKYEICKGTNLGKLMSDLIKAYEKFNSQSSSYDILNTEKEQLLQDYQKITNSLSQEANLRKKAMILQESLESKGKLINDLENKLKVLRHEYQDIKNTLDNNDIKNYIESRDKIVCETYKCIEEQTFLMTEIDKIDLDIKLEKNVNKITPETTNRLLKSRKKDMENSIAEIMRVIRDKEKIVTKLKMDAKKNAAIFKAKNNETDLAKSCRSCTNLQSPNNASRKSLKFSPNNTMKTHENLVSAESQSPDRDKAVKLFTKGFNHENSEKIIKTLNRFGTENQSFATKLVKLNRDGFKLS
;
A
#
# COMPACT_ATOMS: atom_id res chain seq x y z
N MET A 1 62.73 -27.79 -25.47
CA MET A 1 61.76 -26.78 -25.02
C MET A 1 60.42 -27.47 -24.82
N ALA A 2 59.98 -27.63 -23.57
CA ALA A 2 58.65 -28.14 -23.24
C ALA A 2 58.11 -27.22 -22.13
N SER A 3 57.11 -26.39 -22.50
CA SER A 3 56.45 -25.50 -21.55
C SER A 3 55.12 -26.11 -21.14
N THR A 4 55.03 -26.32 -19.85
CA THR A 4 53.93 -26.76 -19.01
C THR A 4 52.63 -25.97 -19.28
N MET A 5 51.58 -26.66 -19.69
CA MET A 5 50.20 -26.17 -19.51
C MET A 5 49.70 -26.62 -18.13
N HIS A 6 49.37 -25.66 -17.27
CA HIS A 6 48.62 -25.93 -16.05
C HIS A 6 47.16 -26.28 -16.39
N PRO A 7 46.59 -27.38 -15.87
CA PRO A 7 45.17 -27.67 -16.05
C PRO A 7 44.34 -26.77 -15.15
N LEU A 8 43.33 -26.13 -15.75
CA LEU A 8 42.25 -25.46 -15.02
C LEU A 8 41.62 -26.45 -14.03
N LYS A 9 41.72 -26.15 -12.74
CA LYS A 9 40.92 -26.80 -11.69
C LYS A 9 39.44 -26.50 -11.96
N GLN A 10 38.73 -27.44 -12.58
CA GLN A 10 37.27 -27.45 -12.56
C GLN A 10 36.81 -27.71 -11.12
N SER A 11 36.21 -26.69 -10.53
CA SER A 11 35.45 -26.80 -9.28
C SER A 11 34.22 -27.68 -9.54
N GLN A 12 34.34 -28.99 -9.31
CA GLN A 12 33.18 -29.86 -9.12
C GLN A 12 32.58 -29.52 -7.74
N LYS A 13 31.73 -28.49 -7.68
CA LYS A 13 30.77 -28.37 -6.58
C LYS A 13 29.69 -29.40 -6.85
N SER A 14 29.77 -30.54 -6.14
CA SER A 14 28.67 -31.49 -6.04
C SER A 14 27.39 -30.72 -5.65
N PRO A 15 26.25 -30.93 -6.34
CA PRO A 15 24.99 -30.34 -5.94
C PRO A 15 24.72 -30.70 -4.46
N SER A 16 24.23 -29.74 -3.68
CA SER A 16 23.94 -29.97 -2.27
C SER A 16 23.00 -31.17 -2.14
N LYS A 17 23.22 -32.02 -1.13
CA LYS A 17 22.39 -33.23 -0.87
C LYS A 17 20.88 -32.90 -0.83
N GLU A 18 20.55 -31.68 -0.47
CA GLU A 18 19.21 -31.13 -0.43
C GLU A 18 18.55 -30.99 -1.82
N VAL A 19 19.32 -30.55 -2.83
CA VAL A 19 18.86 -30.46 -4.22
C VAL A 19 18.68 -31.85 -4.82
N THR A 20 19.59 -32.78 -4.55
CA THR A 20 19.46 -34.16 -5.03
C THR A 20 18.27 -34.88 -4.39
N ASN A 21 18.04 -34.68 -3.08
CA ASN A 21 16.87 -35.25 -2.40
C ASN A 21 15.57 -34.66 -2.95
N SER A 22 15.52 -33.35 -3.17
CA SER A 22 14.35 -32.68 -3.75
C SER A 22 14.01 -33.20 -5.14
N LEU A 23 15.02 -33.44 -5.99
CA LEU A 23 14.83 -34.04 -7.32
C LEU A 23 14.31 -35.49 -7.26
N ILE A 24 14.80 -36.29 -6.30
CA ILE A 24 14.33 -37.66 -6.10
C ILE A 24 12.86 -37.68 -5.68
N THR A 25 12.48 -36.83 -4.72
CA THR A 25 11.08 -36.69 -4.28
C THR A 25 10.17 -36.21 -5.41
N GLN A 26 10.61 -35.23 -6.20
CA GLN A 26 9.85 -34.74 -7.35
C GLN A 26 9.67 -35.82 -8.42
N LYS A 27 10.70 -36.64 -8.68
CA LYS A 27 10.63 -37.76 -9.62
C LYS A 27 9.68 -38.84 -9.15
N GLN A 28 9.67 -39.16 -7.85
CA GLN A 28 8.71 -40.11 -7.26
C GLN A 28 7.28 -39.60 -7.37
N ALA A 29 7.03 -38.34 -6.98
CA ALA A 29 5.70 -37.73 -7.10
C ALA A 29 5.21 -37.70 -8.56
N SER A 30 6.10 -37.42 -9.51
CA SER A 30 5.76 -37.45 -10.95
C SER A 30 5.44 -38.87 -11.43
N SER A 31 6.13 -39.89 -10.90
CA SER A 31 5.86 -41.29 -11.21
C SER A 31 4.53 -41.77 -10.65
N GLU A 32 4.18 -41.37 -9.42
CA GLU A 32 2.90 -41.67 -8.79
C GLU A 32 1.74 -41.03 -9.54
N LEU A 33 1.88 -39.75 -9.90
CA LEU A 33 0.88 -39.04 -10.70
C LEU A 33 0.67 -39.72 -12.07
N ASN A 34 1.74 -40.15 -12.73
CA ASN A 34 1.62 -40.85 -14.01
C ASN A 34 0.89 -42.20 -13.88
N LYS A 35 1.09 -42.90 -12.75
CA LYS A 35 0.37 -44.14 -12.47
C LYS A 35 -1.12 -43.85 -12.25
N GLU A 36 -1.45 -42.85 -11.45
CA GLU A 36 -2.84 -42.44 -11.18
C GLU A 36 -3.58 -41.98 -12.45
N ILE A 37 -2.89 -41.26 -13.34
CA ILE A 37 -3.42 -40.88 -14.67
C ILE A 37 -3.71 -42.13 -15.51
N ASN A 38 -2.82 -43.11 -15.52
CA ASN A 38 -3.02 -44.34 -16.30
C ASN A 38 -4.15 -45.20 -15.73
N ASP A 39 -4.25 -45.32 -14.41
CA ASP A 39 -5.33 -46.03 -13.74
C ASP A 39 -6.69 -45.36 -14.04
N SER A 40 -6.75 -44.02 -14.01
CA SER A 40 -7.94 -43.25 -14.39
C SER A 40 -8.32 -43.47 -15.86
N LYS A 41 -7.35 -43.50 -16.78
CA LYS A 41 -7.60 -43.78 -18.21
C LYS A 41 -8.14 -45.21 -18.41
N PHE A 42 -7.65 -46.17 -17.64
CA PHE A 42 -8.13 -47.55 -17.69
C PHE A 42 -9.60 -47.63 -17.25
N GLN A 43 -9.95 -47.02 -16.11
CA GLN A 43 -11.34 -46.95 -15.63
C GLN A 43 -12.28 -46.27 -16.63
N ILE A 44 -11.85 -45.17 -17.26
CA ILE A 44 -12.67 -44.49 -18.28
C ILE A 44 -12.95 -45.42 -19.48
N ARG A 45 -11.95 -46.16 -19.94
CA ARG A 45 -12.14 -47.14 -21.03
C ARG A 45 -13.08 -48.27 -20.61
N GLU A 46 -12.91 -48.81 -19.42
CA GLU A 46 -13.76 -49.88 -18.90
C GLU A 46 -15.23 -49.44 -18.81
N ASN A 47 -15.48 -48.24 -18.29
CA ASN A 47 -16.83 -47.64 -18.25
C ASN A 47 -17.41 -47.43 -19.66
N GLN A 48 -16.59 -47.05 -20.63
CA GLN A 48 -17.04 -46.85 -22.01
C GLN A 48 -17.42 -48.18 -22.67
N VAL A 49 -16.62 -49.24 -22.47
CA VAL A 49 -16.94 -50.60 -22.95
C VAL A 49 -18.21 -51.14 -22.29
N GLN A 50 -18.39 -50.94 -20.99
CA GLN A 50 -19.61 -51.33 -20.28
C GLN A 50 -20.85 -50.62 -20.85
N LYS A 51 -20.73 -49.32 -21.15
CA LYS A 51 -21.83 -48.53 -21.75
C LYS A 51 -22.16 -49.01 -23.17
N GLU A 52 -21.16 -49.33 -23.98
CA GLU A 52 -21.36 -49.90 -25.32
C GLU A 52 -22.02 -51.28 -25.26
N TRP A 53 -21.60 -52.13 -24.32
CA TRP A 53 -22.22 -53.43 -24.08
C TRP A 53 -23.69 -53.33 -23.66
N LEU A 54 -24.00 -52.41 -22.73
CA LEU A 54 -25.38 -52.11 -22.31
C LEU A 54 -26.26 -51.62 -23.46
N ASN A 55 -25.73 -50.74 -24.32
CA ASN A 55 -26.43 -50.27 -25.51
C ASN A 55 -26.71 -51.41 -26.51
N GLN A 56 -25.75 -52.33 -26.71
CA GLN A 56 -25.96 -53.50 -27.57
C GLN A 56 -27.04 -54.44 -27.00
N LEU A 57 -27.08 -54.64 -25.68
CA LEU A 57 -28.10 -55.45 -25.01
C LEU A 57 -29.49 -54.81 -25.14
N ASN A 58 -29.62 -53.51 -24.85
CA ASN A 58 -30.87 -52.79 -24.97
C ASN A 58 -31.39 -52.75 -26.42
N SER A 59 -30.49 -52.66 -27.40
CA SER A 59 -30.88 -52.74 -28.82
C SER A 59 -31.44 -54.09 -29.24
N LYS A 60 -31.09 -55.18 -28.53
CA LYS A 60 -31.59 -56.55 -28.77
C LYS A 60 -32.84 -56.89 -27.96
N ILE A 61 -33.11 -56.16 -26.87
CA ILE A 61 -34.27 -56.37 -25.97
C ILE A 61 -35.51 -55.59 -26.42
N HIS A 62 -35.50 -54.97 -27.60
CA HIS A 62 -36.71 -54.34 -28.15
C HIS A 62 -37.67 -55.39 -28.73
N VAL A 63 -38.27 -56.20 -27.86
CA VAL A 63 -39.51 -56.92 -28.16
C VAL A 63 -40.65 -55.93 -27.96
N SER A 64 -40.74 -54.97 -28.86
CA SER A 64 -41.99 -54.23 -29.06
C SER A 64 -43.02 -55.26 -29.51
N PRO A 65 -44.18 -55.41 -28.84
CA PRO A 65 -45.31 -56.05 -29.48
C PRO A 65 -45.64 -55.17 -30.68
N LYS A 66 -45.42 -55.66 -31.89
CA LYS A 66 -45.80 -54.92 -33.09
C LYS A 66 -47.32 -54.75 -33.04
N PRO A 67 -47.86 -53.53 -33.24
CA PRO A 67 -49.31 -53.28 -33.20
C PRO A 67 -50.10 -53.98 -34.33
N ASN A 68 -49.40 -54.65 -35.27
CA ASN A 68 -49.98 -55.50 -36.31
C ASN A 68 -49.87 -56.99 -35.95
N ASP A 69 -50.18 -57.34 -34.69
CA ASP A 69 -50.17 -58.74 -34.24
C ASP A 69 -51.41 -59.47 -34.82
N ASN A 70 -51.30 -59.86 -36.09
CA ASN A 70 -52.30 -60.66 -36.82
C ASN A 70 -52.68 -61.93 -36.04
N PHE A 71 -51.78 -62.41 -35.16
CA PHE A 71 -52.03 -63.55 -34.29
C PHE A 71 -53.25 -63.35 -33.38
N PHE A 72 -53.43 -62.17 -32.78
CA PHE A 72 -54.51 -61.98 -31.79
C PHE A 72 -55.87 -61.78 -32.43
N VAL A 73 -55.90 -61.10 -33.57
CA VAL A 73 -57.09 -60.95 -34.41
C VAL A 73 -57.50 -62.31 -34.97
N ASP A 74 -56.54 -63.10 -35.46
CA ASP A 74 -56.77 -64.46 -35.96
C ASP A 74 -57.23 -65.41 -34.83
N LEU A 75 -56.62 -65.32 -33.65
CA LEU A 75 -57.00 -66.12 -32.47
C LEU A 75 -58.42 -65.79 -31.98
N LYS A 76 -58.82 -64.51 -31.94
CA LYS A 76 -60.20 -64.09 -31.64
C LYS A 76 -61.18 -64.59 -32.71
N SER A 77 -60.80 -64.53 -33.98
CA SER A 77 -61.66 -65.04 -35.07
C SER A 77 -61.88 -66.55 -34.98
N LYS A 78 -60.83 -67.32 -34.66
CA LYS A 78 -60.88 -68.77 -34.49
C LYS A 78 -61.62 -69.19 -33.23
N TYR A 79 -61.53 -68.40 -32.17
CA TYR A 79 -62.32 -68.61 -30.95
C TYR A 79 -63.83 -68.59 -31.23
N GLU A 80 -64.32 -67.64 -32.04
CA GLU A 80 -65.75 -67.55 -32.37
C GLU A 80 -66.25 -68.80 -33.12
N ILE A 81 -65.39 -69.45 -33.91
CA ILE A 81 -65.72 -70.71 -34.61
C ILE A 81 -65.81 -71.90 -33.62
N CYS A 82 -64.98 -71.92 -32.58
CA CYS A 82 -64.87 -73.04 -31.64
C CYS A 82 -65.65 -72.84 -30.33
N LYS A 83 -66.48 -71.80 -30.25
CA LYS A 83 -67.21 -71.39 -29.04
C LYS A 83 -68.11 -72.51 -28.51
N GLY A 84 -68.06 -72.76 -27.21
CA GLY A 84 -68.83 -73.83 -26.54
C GLY A 84 -68.16 -75.21 -26.50
N THR A 85 -67.02 -75.40 -27.18
CA THR A 85 -66.22 -76.63 -27.09
C THR A 85 -65.12 -76.53 -26.02
N ASN A 86 -64.53 -77.67 -25.63
CA ASN A 86 -63.35 -77.70 -24.76
C ASN A 86 -62.16 -76.90 -25.37
N LEU A 87 -62.01 -76.95 -26.70
CA LEU A 87 -60.99 -76.16 -27.42
C LEU A 87 -61.28 -74.65 -27.35
N GLY A 88 -62.56 -74.26 -27.47
CA GLY A 88 -62.99 -72.87 -27.29
C GLY A 88 -62.69 -72.34 -25.88
N LYS A 89 -62.84 -73.17 -24.85
CA LYS A 89 -62.47 -72.79 -23.48
C LYS A 89 -60.96 -72.54 -23.33
N LEU A 90 -60.13 -73.44 -23.86
CA LEU A 90 -58.67 -73.28 -23.92
C LEU A 90 -58.26 -72.00 -24.68
N MET A 91 -58.88 -71.71 -25.83
CA MET A 91 -58.62 -70.47 -26.57
C MET A 91 -59.05 -69.22 -25.78
N SER A 92 -60.18 -69.26 -25.08
CA SER A 92 -60.62 -68.15 -24.23
C SER A 92 -59.64 -67.88 -23.09
N ASP A 93 -59.14 -68.92 -22.44
CA ASP A 93 -58.18 -68.80 -21.34
C ASP A 93 -56.83 -68.28 -21.86
N LEU A 94 -56.40 -68.69 -23.06
CA LEU A 94 -55.20 -68.16 -23.73
C LEU A 94 -55.33 -66.67 -24.06
N ILE A 95 -56.49 -66.25 -24.58
CA ILE A 95 -56.79 -64.83 -24.86
C ILE A 95 -56.72 -64.01 -23.57
N LYS A 96 -57.36 -64.47 -22.49
CA LYS A 96 -57.31 -63.79 -21.19
C LYS A 96 -55.90 -63.73 -20.60
N ALA A 97 -55.12 -64.80 -20.73
CA ALA A 97 -53.74 -64.84 -20.25
C ALA A 97 -52.86 -63.82 -21.00
N TYR A 98 -53.05 -63.69 -22.31
CA TYR A 98 -52.32 -62.71 -23.11
C TYR A 98 -52.78 -61.27 -22.84
N GLU A 99 -54.08 -60.99 -22.72
CA GLU A 99 -54.57 -59.65 -22.32
C GLU A 99 -54.01 -59.25 -20.94
N LYS A 100 -53.91 -60.22 -20.00
CA LYS A 100 -53.25 -60.02 -18.71
C LYS A 100 -51.75 -59.79 -18.86
N PHE A 101 -51.05 -60.55 -19.70
CA PHE A 101 -49.64 -60.35 -19.98
C PHE A 101 -49.36 -58.96 -20.58
N ASN A 102 -50.19 -58.51 -21.52
CA ASN A 102 -50.01 -57.23 -22.20
C ASN A 102 -50.21 -56.05 -21.24
N SER A 103 -51.23 -56.13 -20.38
CA SER A 103 -51.42 -55.14 -19.30
C SER A 103 -50.25 -55.15 -18.31
N GLN A 104 -49.75 -56.33 -17.92
CA GLN A 104 -48.55 -56.44 -17.07
C GLN A 104 -47.29 -55.87 -17.74
N SER A 105 -47.10 -56.11 -19.04
CA SER A 105 -45.96 -55.57 -19.79
C SER A 105 -45.99 -54.04 -19.82
N SER A 106 -47.17 -53.44 -20.06
CA SER A 106 -47.31 -51.99 -20.04
C SER A 106 -47.02 -51.37 -18.66
N SER A 107 -47.45 -52.04 -17.58
CA SER A 107 -47.10 -51.63 -16.21
C SER A 107 -45.60 -51.77 -15.93
N TYR A 108 -44.95 -52.77 -16.52
CA TYR A 108 -43.50 -52.96 -16.37
C TYR A 108 -42.70 -51.86 -17.08
N ASP A 109 -43.14 -51.42 -18.27
CA ASP A 109 -42.50 -50.31 -19.00
C ASP A 109 -42.60 -48.99 -18.21
N ILE A 110 -43.73 -48.72 -17.57
CA ILE A 110 -43.93 -47.57 -16.68
C ILE A 110 -42.97 -47.67 -15.48
N LEU A 111 -42.93 -48.83 -14.81
CA LEU A 111 -42.07 -49.05 -13.65
C LEU A 111 -40.58 -48.89 -14.02
N ASN A 112 -40.18 -49.34 -15.20
CA ASN A 112 -38.80 -49.20 -15.67
C ASN A 112 -38.45 -47.74 -15.96
N THR A 113 -39.40 -46.97 -16.49
CA THR A 113 -39.24 -45.52 -16.71
C THR A 113 -39.12 -44.76 -15.38
N GLU A 114 -39.96 -45.08 -14.40
CA GLU A 114 -39.90 -44.50 -13.05
C GLU A 114 -38.58 -44.83 -12.35
N LYS A 115 -38.11 -46.07 -12.46
CA LYS A 115 -36.82 -46.49 -11.92
C LYS A 115 -35.66 -45.69 -12.52
N GLU A 116 -35.65 -45.51 -13.84
CA GLU A 116 -34.59 -44.77 -14.52
C GLU A 116 -34.61 -43.29 -14.12
N GLN A 117 -35.80 -42.71 -13.99
CA GLN A 117 -35.97 -41.35 -13.49
C GLN A 117 -35.44 -41.21 -12.05
N LEU A 118 -35.75 -42.16 -11.18
CA LEU A 118 -35.28 -42.18 -9.79
C LEU A 118 -33.75 -42.29 -9.70
N LEU A 119 -33.12 -43.09 -10.57
CA LEU A 119 -31.66 -43.20 -10.65
C LEU A 119 -31.01 -41.89 -11.09
N GLN A 120 -31.60 -41.21 -12.09
CA GLN A 120 -31.12 -39.89 -12.51
C GLN A 120 -31.23 -38.85 -11.40
N ASP A 121 -32.33 -38.84 -10.67
CA ASP A 121 -32.53 -37.89 -9.57
C ASP A 121 -31.61 -38.19 -8.38
N TYR A 122 -31.39 -39.46 -8.05
CA TYR A 122 -30.38 -39.87 -7.06
C TYR A 122 -28.98 -39.38 -7.46
N GLN A 123 -28.60 -39.51 -8.73
CA GLN A 123 -27.30 -39.04 -9.22
C GLN A 123 -27.17 -37.52 -9.12
N LYS A 124 -28.23 -36.76 -9.45
CA LYS A 124 -28.27 -35.30 -9.26
C LYS A 124 -28.09 -34.92 -7.79
N ILE A 125 -28.83 -35.57 -6.88
CA ILE A 125 -28.75 -35.31 -5.44
C ILE A 125 -27.33 -35.59 -4.92
N THR A 126 -26.74 -36.71 -5.33
CA THR A 126 -25.38 -37.09 -4.91
C THR A 126 -24.33 -36.08 -5.40
N ASN A 127 -24.46 -35.59 -6.64
CA ASN A 127 -23.58 -34.55 -7.18
C ASN A 127 -23.74 -33.24 -6.41
N SER A 128 -24.96 -32.81 -6.13
CA SER A 128 -25.24 -31.61 -5.33
C SER A 128 -24.67 -31.71 -3.92
N LEU A 129 -24.79 -32.87 -3.28
CA LEU A 129 -24.20 -33.12 -1.96
C LEU A 129 -22.66 -33.01 -1.98
N SER A 130 -22.01 -33.51 -3.03
CA SER A 130 -20.56 -33.37 -3.20
C SER A 130 -20.15 -31.90 -3.35
N GLN A 131 -20.96 -31.09 -4.05
CA GLN A 131 -20.73 -29.66 -4.22
C GLN A 131 -20.93 -28.92 -2.90
N GLU A 132 -21.96 -29.25 -2.13
CA GLU A 132 -22.21 -28.68 -0.81
C GLU A 132 -21.03 -28.94 0.13
N ALA A 133 -20.49 -30.16 0.17
CA ALA A 133 -19.33 -30.49 0.99
C ALA A 133 -18.09 -29.64 0.61
N ASN A 134 -17.88 -29.40 -0.69
CA ASN A 134 -16.80 -28.53 -1.17
C ASN A 134 -17.02 -27.06 -0.78
N LEU A 135 -18.25 -26.55 -0.90
CA LEU A 135 -18.60 -25.20 -0.48
C LEU A 135 -18.43 -25.02 1.04
N ARG A 136 -18.82 -26.01 1.83
CA ARG A 136 -18.65 -26.01 3.29
C ARG A 136 -17.18 -25.95 3.70
N LYS A 137 -16.31 -26.70 3.03
CA LYS A 137 -14.85 -26.61 3.22
C LYS A 137 -14.32 -25.21 2.90
N LYS A 138 -14.74 -24.61 1.78
CA LYS A 138 -14.35 -23.23 1.42
C LYS A 138 -14.83 -22.21 2.46
N ALA A 139 -16.05 -22.37 2.98
CA ALA A 139 -16.59 -21.51 4.02
C ALA A 139 -15.76 -21.58 5.31
N MET A 140 -15.34 -22.77 5.74
CA MET A 140 -14.46 -22.93 6.92
C MET A 140 -13.12 -22.23 6.73
N ILE A 141 -12.47 -22.40 5.57
CA ILE A 141 -11.19 -21.73 5.26
C ILE A 141 -11.35 -20.20 5.28
N LEU A 142 -12.44 -19.68 4.71
CA LEU A 142 -12.74 -18.25 4.74
C LEU A 142 -12.98 -17.74 6.16
N GLN A 143 -13.64 -18.53 7.00
CA GLN A 143 -13.90 -18.18 8.39
C GLN A 143 -12.61 -18.13 9.22
N GLU A 144 -11.72 -19.12 9.08
CA GLU A 144 -10.39 -19.10 9.71
C GLU A 144 -9.56 -17.88 9.24
N SER A 145 -9.62 -17.54 7.95
CA SER A 145 -8.96 -16.36 7.40
C SER A 145 -9.52 -15.06 7.99
N LEU A 146 -10.84 -14.97 8.15
CA LEU A 146 -11.51 -13.82 8.76
C LEU A 146 -11.05 -13.62 10.21
N GLU A 147 -11.02 -14.69 11.00
CA GLU A 147 -10.57 -14.64 12.40
C GLU A 147 -9.10 -14.24 12.52
N SER A 148 -8.24 -14.80 11.66
CA SER A 148 -6.82 -14.43 11.59
C SER A 148 -6.64 -12.94 11.26
N LYS A 149 -7.39 -12.44 10.27
CA LYS A 149 -7.37 -11.00 9.91
C LYS A 149 -7.93 -10.13 11.03
N GLY A 150 -8.97 -10.58 11.74
CA GLY A 150 -9.51 -9.87 12.90
C GLY A 150 -8.48 -9.69 14.02
N LYS A 151 -7.70 -10.74 14.32
CA LYS A 151 -6.58 -10.66 15.28
C LYS A 151 -5.51 -9.67 14.82
N LEU A 152 -5.14 -9.72 13.53
CA LEU A 152 -4.16 -8.79 12.97
C LEU A 152 -4.62 -7.33 13.04
N ILE A 153 -5.91 -7.06 12.79
CA ILE A 153 -6.47 -5.71 12.92
C ILE A 153 -6.34 -5.22 14.37
N ASN A 154 -6.75 -6.04 15.35
CA ASN A 154 -6.61 -5.67 16.76
C ASN A 154 -5.15 -5.41 17.16
N ASP A 155 -4.20 -6.22 16.66
CA ASP A 155 -2.78 -6.00 16.90
C ASP A 155 -2.28 -4.69 16.30
N LEU A 156 -2.72 -4.35 15.09
CA LEU A 156 -2.40 -3.08 14.43
C LEU A 156 -3.02 -1.88 15.14
N GLU A 157 -4.26 -1.99 15.61
CA GLU A 157 -4.91 -0.95 16.41
C GLU A 157 -4.17 -0.68 17.71
N ASN A 158 -3.74 -1.74 18.40
CA ASN A 158 -2.92 -1.62 19.61
C ASN A 158 -1.58 -0.93 19.32
N LYS A 159 -0.87 -1.32 18.25
CA LYS A 159 0.38 -0.66 17.84
C LYS A 159 0.16 0.82 17.50
N LEU A 160 -0.92 1.13 16.81
CA LEU A 160 -1.26 2.51 16.44
C LEU A 160 -1.58 3.37 17.67
N LYS A 161 -2.23 2.79 18.68
CA LYS A 161 -2.47 3.45 19.97
C LYS A 161 -1.15 3.77 20.69
N VAL A 162 -0.20 2.83 20.71
CA VAL A 162 1.15 3.04 21.29
C VAL A 162 1.88 4.16 20.56
N LEU A 163 1.96 4.11 19.22
CA LEU A 163 2.62 5.14 18.41
C LEU A 163 2.03 6.54 18.60
N ARG A 164 0.69 6.64 18.74
CA ARG A 164 0.04 7.92 19.04
C ARG A 164 0.46 8.48 20.39
N HIS A 165 0.63 7.61 21.38
CA HIS A 165 1.09 8.02 22.70
C HIS A 165 2.55 8.48 22.67
N GLU A 166 3.44 7.70 22.03
CA GLU A 166 4.85 8.06 21.84
C GLU A 166 5.00 9.40 21.12
N TYR A 167 4.22 9.63 20.06
CA TYR A 167 4.22 10.90 19.35
C TYR A 167 3.81 12.06 20.27
N GLN A 168 2.77 11.87 21.09
CA GLN A 168 2.32 12.90 22.01
C GLN A 168 3.38 13.20 23.08
N ASP A 169 4.08 12.19 23.57
CA ASP A 169 5.15 12.36 24.56
C ASP A 169 6.36 13.10 23.97
N ILE A 170 6.78 12.75 22.74
CA ILE A 170 7.83 13.47 22.02
C ILE A 170 7.42 14.92 21.79
N LYS A 171 6.17 15.15 21.36
CA LYS A 171 5.64 16.50 21.17
C LYS A 171 5.67 17.29 22.47
N ASN A 172 5.19 16.72 23.57
CA ASN A 172 5.22 17.38 24.87
C ASN A 172 6.66 17.67 25.32
N THR A 173 7.60 16.77 25.05
CA THR A 173 9.02 16.98 25.38
C THR A 173 9.60 18.11 24.55
N LEU A 174 9.27 18.18 23.26
CA LEU A 174 9.73 19.27 22.38
C LEU A 174 9.12 20.62 22.80
N ASP A 175 7.82 20.65 23.09
CA ASP A 175 7.09 21.84 23.51
C ASP A 175 7.58 22.35 24.88
N ASN A 176 7.97 21.43 25.78
CA ASN A 176 8.52 21.75 27.10
C ASN A 176 10.06 21.84 27.12
N ASN A 177 10.73 21.68 25.97
CA ASN A 177 12.18 21.74 25.94
C ASN A 177 12.63 23.19 26.12
N ASP A 178 13.60 23.40 27.00
CA ASP A 178 14.20 24.71 27.28
C ASP A 178 14.85 25.36 26.07
N ILE A 179 14.90 24.69 24.91
CA ILE A 179 15.37 25.24 23.64
C ILE A 179 14.73 26.59 23.33
N LYS A 180 13.44 26.76 23.62
CA LYS A 180 12.78 28.07 23.44
C LYS A 180 13.40 29.14 24.37
N ASN A 181 13.59 28.80 25.64
CA ASN A 181 14.22 29.68 26.63
C ASN A 181 15.69 29.99 26.27
N TYR A 182 16.43 29.03 25.73
CA TYR A 182 17.81 29.23 25.26
C TYR A 182 17.88 30.14 24.03
N ILE A 183 16.95 29.99 23.08
CA ILE A 183 16.87 30.88 21.91
C ILE A 183 16.53 32.31 22.36
N GLU A 184 15.53 32.48 23.23
CA GLU A 184 15.16 33.79 23.78
C GLU A 184 16.32 34.43 24.58
N SER A 185 17.02 33.64 25.38
CA SER A 185 18.18 34.11 26.16
C SER A 185 19.35 34.51 25.26
N ARG A 186 19.64 33.74 24.21
CA ARG A 186 20.66 34.07 23.20
C ARG A 186 20.33 35.41 22.53
N ASP A 187 19.09 35.58 22.08
CA ASP A 187 18.69 36.79 21.38
C ASP A 187 18.77 38.02 22.31
N LYS A 188 18.45 37.85 23.60
CA LYS A 188 18.64 38.89 24.62
C LYS A 188 20.12 39.28 24.80
N ILE A 189 21.02 38.30 24.95
CA ILE A 189 22.47 38.55 25.07
C ILE A 189 23.00 39.28 23.83
N VAL A 190 22.58 38.86 22.63
CA VAL A 190 22.98 39.51 21.37
C VAL A 190 22.50 40.97 21.33
N CYS A 191 21.24 41.24 21.70
CA CYS A 191 20.72 42.60 21.76
C CYS A 191 21.46 43.48 22.77
N GLU A 192 21.74 42.96 23.98
CA GLU A 192 22.50 43.67 25.01
C GLU A 192 23.93 43.95 24.56
N THR A 193 24.57 42.99 23.87
CA THR A 193 25.92 43.16 23.31
C THR A 193 25.95 44.29 22.27
N TYR A 194 24.97 44.35 21.37
CA TYR A 194 24.89 45.43 20.40
C TYR A 194 24.70 46.80 21.04
N LYS A 195 23.88 46.90 22.10
CA LYS A 195 23.71 48.15 22.86
C LYS A 195 25.02 48.59 23.52
N CYS A 196 25.75 47.67 24.15
CA CYS A 196 27.04 47.98 24.74
C CYS A 196 28.06 48.46 23.69
N ILE A 197 28.07 47.86 22.49
CA ILE A 197 28.92 48.31 21.39
C ILE A 197 28.54 49.73 20.96
N GLU A 198 27.26 50.03 20.80
CA GLU A 198 26.79 51.38 20.46
C GLU A 198 27.19 52.41 21.52
N GLU A 199 26.97 52.12 22.81
CA GLU A 199 27.39 52.97 23.92
C GLU A 199 28.91 53.18 23.95
N GLN A 200 29.69 52.12 23.70
CA GLN A 200 31.14 52.21 23.63
C GLN A 200 31.59 53.12 22.48
N THR A 201 30.97 53.01 21.30
CA THR A 201 31.29 53.89 20.17
C THR A 201 30.92 55.35 20.44
N PHE A 202 29.80 55.59 21.13
CA PHE A 202 29.41 56.93 21.57
C PHE A 202 30.43 57.52 22.56
N LEU A 203 30.80 56.76 23.59
CA LEU A 203 31.79 57.18 24.59
C LEU A 203 33.16 57.45 23.95
N MET A 204 33.61 56.61 23.02
CA MET A 204 34.87 56.82 22.29
C MET A 204 34.84 58.13 21.50
N THR A 205 33.72 58.41 20.82
CA THR A 205 33.53 59.67 20.09
C THR A 205 33.56 60.87 21.03
N GLU A 206 33.00 60.74 22.24
CA GLU A 206 32.99 61.81 23.23
C GLU A 206 34.38 62.05 23.85
N ILE A 207 35.14 60.98 24.10
CA ILE A 207 36.55 61.06 24.49
C ILE A 207 37.37 61.78 23.42
N ASP A 208 37.19 61.41 22.15
CA ASP A 208 37.89 62.06 21.03
C ASP A 208 37.59 63.56 20.93
N LYS A 209 36.35 63.98 21.23
CA LYS A 209 35.99 65.40 21.30
C LYS A 209 36.70 66.11 22.46
N ILE A 210 36.69 65.52 23.66
CA ILE A 210 37.37 66.09 24.83
C ILE A 210 38.87 66.23 24.55
N ASP A 211 39.49 65.23 23.91
CA ASP A 211 40.90 65.27 23.52
C ASP A 211 41.19 66.38 22.49
N LEU A 212 40.26 66.62 21.57
CA LEU A 212 40.32 67.74 20.63
C LEU A 212 40.22 69.09 21.36
N ASP A 213 39.27 69.22 22.29
CA ASP A 213 39.03 70.45 23.05
C ASP A 213 40.23 70.78 23.95
N ILE A 214 40.82 69.79 24.64
CA ILE A 214 42.05 69.96 25.43
C ILE A 214 43.22 70.40 24.53
N LYS A 215 43.37 69.81 23.34
CA LYS A 215 44.42 70.21 22.38
C LYS A 215 44.23 71.64 21.89
N LEU A 216 42.99 72.10 21.73
CA LEU A 216 42.66 73.47 21.36
C LEU A 216 42.95 74.45 22.51
N GLU A 217 42.56 74.12 23.74
CA GLU A 217 42.82 74.95 24.93
C GLU A 217 44.30 75.09 25.27
N LYS A 218 45.10 74.01 25.13
CA LYS A 218 46.56 74.08 25.34
C LYS A 218 47.30 74.93 24.29
N ASN A 219 46.66 75.25 23.17
CA ASN A 219 47.23 76.06 22.09
C ASN A 219 46.80 77.54 22.10
N VAL A 220 46.08 78.01 23.12
CA VAL A 220 45.50 79.36 23.18
C VAL A 220 46.54 80.48 23.01
N ASN A 221 47.81 80.27 23.40
CA ASN A 221 48.86 81.27 23.26
C ASN A 221 49.53 81.37 21.86
N LYS A 222 49.00 80.67 20.84
CA LYS A 222 49.54 80.70 19.45
C LYS A 222 48.49 80.89 18.35
N ILE A 223 47.25 81.22 18.69
CA ILE A 223 46.19 81.38 17.69
C ILE A 223 46.07 82.86 17.31
N THR A 224 46.70 83.26 16.19
CA THR A 224 46.44 84.56 15.57
C THR A 224 45.02 84.59 14.98
N PRO A 225 44.36 85.77 14.90
CA PRO A 225 43.02 85.90 14.33
C PRO A 225 42.87 85.28 12.93
N GLU A 226 43.94 85.27 12.13
CA GLU A 226 43.97 84.63 10.81
C GLU A 226 43.83 83.10 10.87
N THR A 227 44.46 82.44 11.84
CA THR A 227 44.36 80.98 12.00
C THR A 227 42.97 80.59 12.49
N THR A 228 42.37 81.37 13.40
CA THR A 228 40.97 81.21 13.83
C THR A 228 40.02 81.38 12.65
N ASN A 229 40.21 82.41 11.82
CA ASN A 229 39.33 82.67 10.69
C ASN A 229 39.44 81.58 9.61
N ARG A 230 40.64 81.02 9.40
CA ARG A 230 40.87 79.86 8.52
C ARG A 230 40.20 78.59 9.06
N LEU A 231 40.31 78.32 10.36
CA LEU A 231 39.65 77.19 11.04
C LEU A 231 38.12 77.32 11.01
N LEU A 232 37.58 78.52 11.27
CA LEU A 232 36.15 78.80 11.18
C LEU A 232 35.61 78.61 9.76
N LYS A 233 36.35 79.07 8.73
CA LYS A 233 35.98 78.81 7.33
C LYS A 233 36.00 77.33 6.99
N SER A 234 37.00 76.57 7.46
CA SER A 234 37.05 75.12 7.26
C SER A 234 35.87 74.42 7.93
N ARG A 235 35.62 74.73 9.20
CA ARG A 235 34.53 74.11 9.98
C ARG A 235 33.15 74.46 9.43
N LYS A 236 32.98 75.69 8.93
CA LYS A 236 31.77 76.09 8.20
C LYS A 236 31.58 75.25 6.92
N LYS A 237 32.64 75.05 6.14
CA LYS A 237 32.60 74.20 4.93
C LYS A 237 32.31 72.74 5.27
N ASP A 238 32.88 72.20 6.33
CA ASP A 238 32.63 70.83 6.78
C ASP A 238 31.19 70.65 7.28
N MET A 239 30.64 71.64 7.99
CA MET A 239 29.22 71.67 8.35
C MET A 239 28.31 71.75 7.12
N GLU A 240 28.63 72.60 6.14
CA GLU A 240 27.88 72.71 4.88
C GLU A 240 27.87 71.38 4.11
N ASN A 241 29.02 70.69 4.05
CA ASN A 241 29.13 69.37 3.43
C ASN A 241 28.30 68.31 4.19
N SER A 242 28.34 68.32 5.52
CA SER A 242 27.54 67.40 6.36
C SER A 242 26.03 67.65 6.18
N ILE A 243 25.60 68.91 6.12
CA ILE A 243 24.20 69.27 5.84
C ILE A 243 23.79 68.80 4.44
N ALA A 244 24.64 68.98 3.43
CA ALA A 244 24.37 68.52 2.07
C ALA A 244 24.22 66.99 2.00
N GLU A 245 25.05 66.27 2.75
CA GLU A 245 25.01 64.81 2.84
C GLU A 245 23.74 64.31 3.55
N ILE A 246 23.37 64.93 4.67
CA ILE A 246 22.10 64.63 5.37
C ILE A 246 20.90 64.89 4.44
N MET A 247 20.90 66.00 3.70
CA MET A 247 19.84 66.32 2.73
C MET A 247 19.82 65.33 1.54
N ARG A 248 20.95 64.72 1.18
CA ARG A 248 21.01 63.65 0.18
C ARG A 248 20.33 62.38 0.70
N VAL A 249 20.68 61.96 1.93
CA VAL A 249 20.08 60.79 2.59
C VAL A 249 18.57 60.95 2.77
N ILE A 250 18.10 62.14 3.17
CA ILE A 250 16.66 62.42 3.28
C ILE A 250 15.97 62.25 1.93
N ARG A 251 16.52 62.85 0.85
CA ARG A 251 15.95 62.72 -0.50
C ARG A 251 15.91 61.27 -0.99
N ASP A 252 16.92 60.48 -0.70
CA ASP A 252 16.94 59.08 -1.11
C ASP A 252 15.95 58.22 -0.31
N LYS A 253 15.77 58.50 0.99
CA LYS A 253 14.69 57.89 1.79
C LYS A 253 13.31 58.28 1.26
N GLU A 254 13.09 59.54 0.89
CA GLU A 254 11.82 60.00 0.31
C GLU A 254 11.53 59.31 -1.03
N LYS A 255 12.53 59.12 -1.90
CA LYS A 255 12.39 58.35 -3.16
C LYS A 255 11.98 56.90 -2.89
N ILE A 256 12.57 56.24 -1.90
CA ILE A 256 12.21 54.87 -1.52
C ILE A 256 10.76 54.83 -1.03
N VAL A 257 10.35 55.78 -0.18
CA VAL A 257 8.96 55.87 0.30
C VAL A 257 7.98 56.13 -0.84
N THR A 258 8.32 56.98 -1.81
CA THR A 258 7.45 57.21 -2.99
C THR A 258 7.36 55.97 -3.86
N LYS A 259 8.46 55.25 -4.07
CA LYS A 259 8.48 53.98 -4.83
C LYS A 259 7.62 52.92 -4.16
N LEU A 260 7.75 52.73 -2.84
CA LEU A 260 6.93 51.81 -2.06
C LEU A 260 5.43 52.18 -2.12
N LYS A 261 5.08 53.48 -2.07
CA LYS A 261 3.69 53.94 -2.24
C LYS A 261 3.15 53.65 -3.65
N MET A 262 3.97 53.76 -4.70
CA MET A 262 3.57 53.42 -6.07
C MET A 262 3.40 51.92 -6.27
N ASP A 263 4.32 51.11 -5.73
CA ASP A 263 4.24 49.64 -5.78
C ASP A 263 3.04 49.11 -4.99
N ALA A 264 2.73 49.70 -3.82
CA ALA A 264 1.52 49.40 -3.07
C ALA A 264 0.23 49.73 -3.84
N LYS A 265 0.19 50.86 -4.57
CA LYS A 265 -0.95 51.21 -5.44
C LYS A 265 -1.10 50.26 -6.63
N LYS A 266 0.01 49.84 -7.26
CA LYS A 266 -0.01 48.82 -8.33
C LYS A 266 -0.54 47.48 -7.83
N ASN A 267 -0.10 47.02 -6.66
CA ASN A 267 -0.56 45.75 -6.08
C ASN A 267 -2.04 45.81 -5.68
N ALA A 268 -2.53 46.94 -5.15
CA ALA A 268 -3.94 47.12 -4.85
C ALA A 268 -4.84 47.09 -6.11
N ALA A 269 -4.36 47.58 -7.26
CA ALA A 269 -5.08 47.49 -8.52
C ALA A 269 -5.15 46.04 -9.07
N ILE A 270 -4.08 45.26 -8.91
CA ILE A 270 -4.04 43.84 -9.30
C ILE A 270 -4.96 42.99 -8.41
N PHE A 271 -5.07 43.29 -7.11
CA PHE A 271 -5.99 42.60 -6.20
C PHE A 271 -7.46 42.91 -6.49
N LYS A 272 -7.81 44.11 -6.97
CA LYS A 272 -9.18 44.41 -7.42
C LYS A 272 -9.56 43.70 -8.72
N ALA A 273 -8.61 43.44 -9.62
CA ALA A 273 -8.87 42.70 -10.85
C ALA A 273 -9.05 41.17 -10.63
N LYS A 274 -8.49 40.60 -9.56
CA LYS A 274 -8.59 39.17 -9.23
C LYS A 274 -9.83 38.75 -8.42
N ASN A 275 -10.63 39.70 -7.93
CA ASN A 275 -11.81 39.41 -7.10
C ASN A 275 -13.14 39.32 -7.88
N ASN A 276 -13.11 39.38 -9.21
CA ASN A 276 -14.31 39.27 -10.05
C ASN A 276 -14.50 37.90 -10.72
N GLU A 277 -13.62 36.94 -10.51
CA GLU A 277 -13.79 35.58 -11.00
C GLU A 277 -13.30 34.59 -9.94
N THR A 278 -14.24 34.07 -9.14
CA THR A 278 -14.42 32.65 -8.81
C THR A 278 -15.19 32.50 -7.50
N ASP A 279 -16.48 32.19 -7.65
CA ASP A 279 -17.23 31.38 -6.69
C ASP A 279 -16.42 30.10 -6.39
N LEU A 280 -15.88 29.95 -5.17
CA LEU A 280 -15.71 28.68 -4.47
C LEU A 280 -14.95 28.91 -3.15
N ALA A 281 -15.67 28.98 -2.03
CA ALA A 281 -15.24 28.41 -0.74
C ALA A 281 -16.29 28.67 0.35
N LYS A 282 -17.41 27.96 0.29
CA LYS A 282 -18.09 27.51 1.50
C LYS A 282 -17.34 26.27 2.00
N SER A 283 -16.53 26.40 3.04
CA SER A 283 -16.36 25.33 4.04
C SER A 283 -15.50 25.79 5.22
N CYS A 284 -15.91 25.40 6.43
CA CYS A 284 -15.13 25.40 7.67
C CYS A 284 -14.93 26.74 8.40
N ARG A 285 -16.02 27.33 8.89
CA ARG A 285 -16.01 28.09 10.15
C ARG A 285 -17.07 27.52 11.09
N SER A 286 -16.65 26.74 12.09
CA SER A 286 -17.23 26.68 13.45
C SER A 286 -16.74 25.44 14.21
N CYS A 287 -15.57 25.53 14.85
CA CYS A 287 -15.22 24.66 15.97
C CYS A 287 -14.50 25.49 17.05
N THR A 288 -15.27 26.20 17.87
CA THR A 288 -14.81 26.67 19.18
C THR A 288 -15.92 26.39 20.17
N ASN A 289 -15.71 25.34 20.98
CA ASN A 289 -16.21 25.21 22.35
C ASN A 289 -15.40 24.09 23.01
N LEU A 290 -14.19 24.45 23.46
CA LEU A 290 -13.42 23.65 24.42
C LEU A 290 -14.05 23.88 25.79
N GLN A 291 -14.78 22.88 26.27
CA GLN A 291 -15.24 22.80 27.65
C GLN A 291 -14.25 21.92 28.42
N SER A 292 -13.52 22.50 29.36
CA SER A 292 -12.63 21.76 30.26
C SER A 292 -13.45 20.94 31.26
N PRO A 293 -13.14 19.65 31.51
CA PRO A 293 -13.64 18.97 32.68
C PRO A 293 -12.72 19.23 33.88
N ASN A 294 -13.33 19.80 34.91
CA ASN A 294 -12.82 19.90 36.28
C ASN A 294 -12.57 18.52 36.90
N ASN A 295 -11.54 18.46 37.75
CA ASN A 295 -11.35 17.61 38.94
C ASN A 295 -12.25 16.38 39.14
N ALA A 296 -11.63 15.20 39.26
CA ALA A 296 -11.79 14.35 40.45
C ALA A 296 -10.81 13.15 40.45
N SER A 297 -10.19 12.96 41.61
CA SER A 297 -9.87 11.65 42.21
C SER A 297 -8.66 10.85 41.70
N ARG A 298 -7.58 10.93 42.51
CA ARG A 298 -6.77 9.83 43.06
C ARG A 298 -6.39 8.68 42.12
N LYS A 299 -5.09 8.57 41.83
CA LYS A 299 -4.22 7.49 42.36
C LYS A 299 -2.78 7.75 41.93
N SER A 300 -1.91 8.01 42.91
CA SER A 300 -0.47 7.91 42.74
C SER A 300 -0.09 6.44 42.57
N LEU A 301 0.62 6.10 41.50
CA LEU A 301 1.49 4.92 41.50
C LEU A 301 2.81 5.31 40.85
N LYS A 302 3.82 5.52 41.71
CA LYS A 302 5.23 5.39 41.36
C LYS A 302 5.46 3.99 40.82
N PHE A 303 6.23 3.82 39.75
CA PHE A 303 7.26 2.78 39.65
C PHE A 303 8.39 3.23 38.72
N SER A 304 9.57 3.36 39.32
CA SER A 304 10.87 3.53 38.67
C SER A 304 11.27 2.26 37.88
N PRO A 305 12.30 2.34 37.01
CA PRO A 305 12.48 1.45 35.87
C PRO A 305 13.23 0.18 36.25
N ASN A 306 13.05 -0.89 35.48
CA ASN A 306 13.95 -2.03 35.53
C ASN A 306 14.29 -2.54 34.12
N ASN A 307 15.59 -2.42 33.82
CA ASN A 307 16.42 -3.26 32.98
C ASN A 307 16.13 -3.50 31.49
N THR A 308 17.17 -3.14 30.73
CA THR A 308 17.68 -3.78 29.49
C THR A 308 16.82 -3.67 28.24
N MET A 309 17.06 -2.60 27.46
CA MET A 309 16.82 -2.60 26.02
C MET A 309 17.75 -3.65 25.36
N LYS A 310 17.17 -4.74 24.87
CA LYS A 310 17.75 -5.49 23.75
C LYS A 310 17.15 -4.93 22.47
N THR A 311 18.00 -4.33 21.66
CA THR A 311 17.75 -4.04 20.25
C THR A 311 17.36 -5.32 19.52
N HIS A 312 16.13 -5.41 19.04
CA HIS A 312 15.79 -6.39 18.02
C HIS A 312 16.04 -5.76 16.64
N GLU A 313 17.22 -6.06 16.10
CA GLU A 313 17.36 -6.29 14.67
C GLU A 313 16.32 -7.34 14.27
N ASN A 314 15.43 -6.99 13.34
CA ASN A 314 14.89 -7.88 12.31
C ASN A 314 14.02 -7.05 11.37
N LEU A 315 14.67 -6.53 10.32
CA LEU A 315 14.02 -6.10 9.08
C LEU A 315 13.29 -7.29 8.47
N VAL A 316 11.97 -7.17 8.34
CA VAL A 316 11.13 -8.15 7.65
C VAL A 316 11.54 -8.23 6.18
N SER A 317 11.87 -9.45 5.75
CA SER A 317 12.13 -9.84 4.37
C SER A 317 10.89 -9.57 3.51
N ALA A 318 11.02 -8.72 2.48
CA ALA A 318 9.98 -8.46 1.49
C ALA A 318 10.38 -9.13 0.17
N GLU A 319 9.95 -10.36 -0.02
CA GLU A 319 10.03 -11.09 -1.29
C GLU A 319 9.03 -10.49 -2.28
N SER A 320 9.48 -9.51 -3.07
CA SER A 320 8.98 -9.14 -4.42
C SER A 320 9.42 -7.72 -4.84
N GLN A 321 10.66 -7.32 -4.55
CA GLN A 321 11.16 -6.00 -4.98
C GLN A 321 12.23 -6.17 -6.05
N SER A 322 12.19 -5.29 -7.06
CA SER A 322 13.18 -5.30 -8.14
C SER A 322 14.59 -5.09 -7.56
N PRO A 323 15.62 -5.79 -8.07
CA PRO A 323 16.97 -5.80 -7.47
C PRO A 323 17.64 -4.42 -7.43
N ASP A 324 17.17 -3.46 -8.21
CA ASP A 324 17.67 -2.08 -8.20
C ASP A 324 17.01 -1.20 -7.14
N ARG A 325 15.74 -1.47 -6.76
CA ARG A 325 15.08 -0.80 -5.64
C ARG A 325 15.71 -1.20 -4.32
N ASP A 326 15.96 -2.49 -4.11
CA ASP A 326 16.58 -2.98 -2.87
C ASP A 326 17.98 -2.40 -2.64
N LYS A 327 18.75 -2.22 -3.71
CA LYS A 327 20.05 -1.54 -3.64
C LYS A 327 19.90 -0.08 -3.26
N ALA A 328 18.92 0.62 -3.83
CA ALA A 328 18.64 2.02 -3.51
C ALA A 328 18.19 2.18 -2.05
N VAL A 329 17.23 1.37 -1.60
CA VAL A 329 16.72 1.36 -0.22
C VAL A 329 17.83 1.04 0.78
N LYS A 330 18.67 0.04 0.50
CA LYS A 330 19.87 -0.28 1.31
C LYS A 330 20.89 0.87 1.35
N LEU A 331 20.92 1.73 0.34
CA LEU A 331 21.78 2.90 0.31
C LEU A 331 21.21 4.02 1.21
N PHE A 332 19.89 4.21 1.20
CA PHE A 332 19.21 5.20 2.06
C PHE A 332 19.21 4.82 3.53
N THR A 333 19.11 3.53 3.87
CA THR A 333 19.15 3.07 5.26
C THR A 333 20.51 3.26 5.92
N LYS A 334 21.59 3.41 5.13
CA LYS A 334 22.94 3.73 5.63
C LYS A 334 23.13 5.21 6.01
N GLY A 335 22.10 6.04 5.82
CA GLY A 335 22.10 7.45 6.20
C GLY A 335 22.84 8.35 5.19
N PHE A 336 22.51 9.65 5.25
CA PHE A 336 23.16 10.68 4.45
C PHE A 336 24.48 11.10 5.12
N ASN A 337 25.60 10.63 4.59
CA ASN A 337 26.94 11.13 4.92
C ASN A 337 27.64 11.62 3.65
N HIS A 338 28.74 12.38 3.81
CA HIS A 338 29.44 13.01 2.70
C HIS A 338 29.89 12.00 1.63
N GLU A 339 30.38 10.83 2.05
CA GLU A 339 30.84 9.74 1.17
C GLU A 339 29.72 9.02 0.39
N ASN A 340 28.51 8.97 0.94
CA ASN A 340 27.37 8.30 0.32
C ASN A 340 26.45 9.26 -0.45
N SER A 341 26.56 10.57 -0.23
CA SER A 341 25.70 11.60 -0.83
C SER A 341 25.70 11.56 -2.36
N GLU A 342 26.87 11.46 -3.00
CA GLU A 342 26.97 11.35 -4.47
C GLU A 342 26.39 10.03 -5.00
N LYS A 343 26.61 8.92 -4.28
CA LYS A 343 26.09 7.60 -4.67
C LYS A 343 24.57 7.57 -4.57
N ILE A 344 24.01 8.23 -3.55
CA ILE A 344 22.56 8.39 -3.36
C ILE A 344 21.96 9.20 -4.52
N ILE A 345 22.57 10.35 -4.88
CA ILE A 345 22.09 11.19 -6.00
C ILE A 345 22.17 10.43 -7.33
N LYS A 346 23.31 9.77 -7.62
CA LYS A 346 23.48 8.93 -8.84
C LYS A 346 22.46 7.80 -8.92
N THR A 347 22.12 7.19 -7.78
CA THR A 347 21.12 6.11 -7.73
C THR A 347 19.70 6.65 -7.94
N LEU A 348 19.35 7.79 -7.34
CA LEU A 348 18.05 8.45 -7.54
C LEU A 348 17.85 8.98 -8.95
N ASN A 349 18.91 9.39 -9.65
CA ASN A 349 18.80 9.82 -11.04
C ASN A 349 18.41 8.70 -12.00
N ARG A 350 18.52 7.43 -11.59
CA ARG A 350 17.97 6.29 -12.33
C ARG A 350 16.43 6.18 -12.18
N PHE A 351 15.86 6.84 -11.18
CA PHE A 351 14.43 6.84 -10.87
C PHE A 351 13.83 8.22 -11.16
N GLY A 352 13.36 8.42 -12.39
CA GLY A 352 12.77 9.68 -12.86
C GLY A 352 13.58 10.35 -13.96
N THR A 353 13.20 11.57 -14.33
CA THR A 353 13.89 12.36 -15.36
C THR A 353 14.90 13.32 -14.72
N GLU A 354 15.96 13.71 -15.42
CA GLU A 354 17.06 14.54 -14.87
C GLU A 354 16.56 15.80 -14.15
N ASN A 355 15.58 16.49 -14.74
CA ASN A 355 15.03 17.76 -14.23
C ASN A 355 14.02 17.63 -13.06
N GLN A 356 13.77 16.41 -12.55
CA GLN A 356 12.85 16.22 -11.42
C GLN A 356 13.55 16.46 -10.08
N SER A 357 12.83 17.11 -9.17
CA SER A 357 13.31 17.37 -7.80
C SER A 357 13.60 16.05 -7.06
N PHE A 358 14.54 16.11 -6.12
CA PHE A 358 14.96 14.97 -5.30
C PHE A 358 13.77 14.32 -4.56
N ALA A 359 12.87 15.13 -4.02
CA ALA A 359 11.65 14.66 -3.36
C ALA A 359 10.72 13.91 -4.33
N THR A 360 10.58 14.40 -5.56
CA THR A 360 9.76 13.75 -6.59
C THR A 360 10.32 12.39 -7.01
N LYS A 361 11.65 12.27 -7.11
CA LYS A 361 12.35 11.01 -7.44
C LYS A 361 12.19 9.98 -6.30
N LEU A 362 12.23 10.41 -5.04
CA LEU A 362 11.95 9.54 -3.87
C LEU A 362 10.51 9.03 -3.83
N VAL A 363 9.53 9.88 -4.15
CA VAL A 363 8.13 9.47 -4.23
C VAL A 363 7.92 8.43 -5.34
N LYS A 364 8.61 8.56 -6.47
CA LYS A 364 8.59 7.56 -7.56
C LYS A 364 9.20 6.22 -7.13
N LEU A 365 10.37 6.24 -6.49
CA LEU A 365 11.01 5.04 -5.93
C LEU A 365 10.07 4.27 -4.99
N ASN A 366 9.27 4.98 -4.19
CA ASN A 366 8.27 4.37 -3.30
C ASN A 366 7.03 3.86 -4.07
N ARG A 367 6.58 4.57 -5.11
CA ARG A 367 5.40 4.19 -5.91
C ARG A 367 5.61 3.00 -6.83
N ASP A 368 6.79 2.85 -7.42
CA ASP A 368 7.10 1.69 -8.25
C ASP A 368 7.08 0.37 -7.46
N GLY A 369 7.09 0.43 -6.13
CA GLY A 369 6.85 -0.69 -5.22
C GLY A 369 5.40 -1.17 -5.06
N PHE A 370 4.43 -0.41 -5.57
CA PHE A 370 2.99 -0.73 -5.46
C PHE A 370 2.36 -1.10 -6.80
N LYS A 371 3.14 -1.14 -7.88
CA LYS A 371 2.67 -1.69 -9.15
C LYS A 371 2.64 -3.21 -9.02
N LEU A 372 1.45 -3.74 -8.75
CA LEU A 372 1.12 -5.16 -8.91
C LEU A 372 1.37 -5.53 -10.38
N SER A 373 2.43 -6.30 -10.62
CA SER A 373 2.58 -7.14 -11.81
C SER A 373 2.11 -8.54 -11.50
#